data_AF-A0A813HDF0-F1
#
_entry.id   AF-A0A813HDF0-F1
#
_cell.length_a   1.000
_cell.length_b   1.000
_cell.length_c   1.000
_cell.angle_alpha   90.00
_cell.angle_beta   90.00
_cell.angle_gamma   90.00
#
_symmetry.space_group_name_H-M   'P 1'
#
loop_
_entity.id
_entity.type
_entity.pdbx_description
1 polymer ?
#
loop_
_entity_poly.entity_id
_entity_poly.type
_entity_poly.pdbx_seq_one_letter_code
_entity_poly.pdbx_strand_id
1 'polypeptide(L)' 'TGGADTTKWEWATNIHRDTMASHVGHYTRLAYFALCENEPVARVRFNCLQAMIQPCGKPPLKDDDMED' A
#
# COMPACT_ATOMS: atom_id res chain seq x y z
N THR A 1 8.59 -11.88 3.96
CA THR A 1 9.66 -12.01 2.95
C THR A 1 9.13 -12.86 1.81
N GLY A 2 9.53 -12.58 0.56
CA GLY A 2 9.08 -13.36 -0.60
C GLY A 2 9.79 -14.72 -0.73
N GLY A 3 9.20 -15.61 -1.52
CA GLY A 3 9.72 -16.92 -1.92
C GLY A 3 9.63 -17.13 -3.44
N ALA A 4 9.99 -18.32 -3.93
CA ALA A 4 10.00 -18.61 -5.37
C ALA A 4 8.61 -18.47 -6.02
N ASP A 5 7.56 -18.81 -5.29
CA ASP A 5 6.17 -18.78 -5.76
C ASP A 5 5.46 -17.44 -5.48
N THR A 6 6.20 -16.40 -5.08
CA THR A 6 5.60 -15.08 -4.83
C THR A 6 5.01 -14.51 -6.11
N THR A 7 3.70 -14.33 -6.11
CA THR A 7 2.98 -13.76 -7.25
C THR A 7 3.31 -12.29 -7.42
N LYS A 8 3.11 -11.78 -8.64
CA LYS A 8 3.24 -10.34 -8.93
C LYS A 8 2.37 -9.48 -8.01
N TRP A 9 1.16 -9.96 -7.68
CA TRP A 9 0.23 -9.23 -6.82
C TRP A 9 0.74 -9.15 -5.37
N GLU A 10 1.25 -10.25 -4.81
CA GLU A 10 1.82 -10.26 -3.47
C GLU A 10 3.06 -9.37 -3.36
N TRP A 11 3.97 -9.47 -4.35
CA TRP A 11 5.15 -8.63 -4.40
C TRP A 11 4.79 -7.14 -4.47
N ALA A 12 3.88 -6.77 -5.38
CA ALA A 12 3.43 -5.38 -5.51
C ALA A 12 2.75 -4.88 -4.23
N THR A 13 1.88 -5.68 -3.61
CA THR A 13 1.20 -5.33 -2.37
C THR A 13 2.19 -5.06 -1.24
N ASN A 14 3.24 -5.88 -1.11
CA ASN A 14 4.29 -5.68 -0.12
C ASN A 14 5.05 -4.37 -0.37
N ILE A 15 5.48 -4.10 -1.61
CA ILE A 15 6.18 -2.86 -1.96
C ILE A 15 5.33 -1.62 -1.66
N HIS A 16 4.03 -1.66 -1.96
CA HIS A 16 3.13 -0.54 -1.67
C HIS A 16 2.98 -0.34 -0.15
N ARG A 17 2.83 -1.42 0.63
CA ARG A 17 2.76 -1.33 2.09
C ARG A 17 4.05 -0.75 2.69
N ASP A 18 5.22 -1.18 2.21
CA ASP A 18 6.52 -0.65 2.65
C ASP A 18 6.68 0.83 2.32
N THR A 19 6.18 1.24 1.15
CA THR A 19 6.15 2.64 0.72
C THR A 19 5.27 3.47 1.64
N MET A 20 4.03 3.05 1.89
CA MET A 20 3.11 3.75 2.81
C MET A 20 3.65 3.79 4.25
N ALA A 21 4.30 2.71 4.70
CA ALA A 21 4.91 2.65 6.04
C ALA A 21 6.05 3.67 6.15
N SER A 22 6.86 3.79 5.11
CA SER A 22 7.90 4.81 5.02
C SER A 22 7.33 6.22 5.00
N HIS A 23 6.17 6.45 4.38
CA HIS A 23 5.51 7.77 4.36
C HIS A 23 5.01 8.16 5.76
N VAL A 24 4.43 7.20 6.49
CA VAL A 24 3.95 7.42 7.86
C VAL A 24 5.11 7.55 8.86
N GLY A 25 6.20 6.81 8.67
CA GLY A 25 7.35 6.79 9.57
C GLY A 25 8.27 8.01 9.45
N HIS A 26 8.39 8.60 8.26
CA HIS A 26 9.24 9.77 8.03
C HIS A 26 8.43 11.06 8.02
N TYR A 27 8.51 11.82 9.12
CA TYR A 27 7.74 13.05 9.30
C TYR A 27 7.92 14.07 8.16
N THR A 28 9.15 14.26 7.67
CA THR A 28 9.44 15.20 6.56
C THR A 28 8.68 14.85 5.29
N ARG A 29 8.53 13.56 5.01
CA ARG A 29 7.82 13.07 3.83
C ARG A 29 6.30 13.21 3.99
N LEU A 30 5.79 12.92 5.19
CA LEU A 30 4.37 13.13 5.51
C LEU A 30 3.98 14.62 5.44
N ALA A 31 4.84 15.51 5.97
CA ALA A 31 4.64 16.95 5.92
C ALA A 31 4.67 17.49 4.49
N TYR A 32 5.55 16.95 3.64
CA TYR A 32 5.58 17.27 2.21
C TYR A 32 4.26 16.92 1.52
N PHE A 33 3.72 15.72 1.74
CA PHE A 33 2.44 15.33 1.17
C PHE A 33 1.26 16.16 1.71
N ALA A 34 1.23 16.42 3.02
CA ALA A 34 0.23 17.28 3.64
C ALA A 34 0.20 18.69 3.01
N LEU A 35 1.37 19.24 2.69
CA LEU A 35 1.48 20.53 2.01
C LEU A 35 0.98 20.45 0.56
N CYS A 36 1.37 19.42 -0.19
CA CYS A 36 0.94 19.24 -1.58
C CYS A 36 -0.56 18.98 -1.72
N GLU A 37 -1.15 18.21 -0.81
CA GLU A 37 -2.58 17.88 -0.79
C GLU A 37 -3.43 18.97 -0.12
N ASN A 38 -2.80 19.96 0.51
CA ASN A 38 -3.46 20.99 1.32
C ASN A 38 -4.39 20.39 2.40
N GLU A 39 -3.90 19.33 3.07
CA GLU A 39 -4.66 18.60 4.09
C GLU A 39 -3.86 18.50 5.39
N PRO A 40 -4.53 18.41 6.57
CA PRO A 40 -3.83 18.23 7.83
C PRO A 40 -2.95 16.98 7.80
N VAL A 41 -1.75 17.07 8.37
CA VAL A 41 -0.80 15.95 8.48
C VAL A 41 -1.45 14.69 9.08
N ALA A 42 -2.36 14.86 10.05
CA ALA A 42 -3.11 13.77 10.64
C ALA A 42 -4.05 13.06 9.64
N ARG A 43 -4.68 13.79 8.71
CA ARG A 43 -5.54 13.23 7.66
C ARG A 43 -4.71 12.45 6.65
N VAL A 44 -3.60 13.01 6.18
CA VAL A 44 -2.70 12.29 5.25
C VAL A 44 -2.16 11.02 5.91
N ARG A 45 -1.77 11.08 7.19
CA ARG A 45 -1.36 9.88 7.95
C ARG A 45 -2.44 8.83 8.00
N PHE A 46 -3.69 9.22 8.28
CA PHE A 46 -4.83 8.31 8.30
C PHE A 46 -5.07 7.67 6.94
N ASN A 47 -5.06 8.48 5.87
CA ASN A 47 -5.21 7.99 4.50
C ASN A 47 -4.11 6.98 4.15
N CYS A 48 -2.87 7.25 4.56
CA CYS A 48 -1.76 6.33 4.32
C CYS A 48 -1.97 4.97 5.02
N LEU A 49 -2.46 4.97 6.26
CA LEU A 49 -2.76 3.74 7.00
C LEU A 49 -3.94 2.98 6.39
N GLN A 50 -4.99 3.68 5.95
CA GLN A 50 -6.14 3.05 5.28
C GLN A 50 -5.74 2.38 3.95
N ALA A 51 -4.87 3.03 3.17
CA ALA A 51 -4.42 2.50 1.89
C ALA A 51 -3.58 1.20 2.01
N MET A 52 -3.06 0.87 3.21
CA MET A 52 -2.28 -0.36 3.42
C MET A 52 -3.13 -1.64 3.36
N ILE A 53 -4.45 -1.56 3.56
CA ILE A 53 -5.33 -2.73 3.61
C ILE A 53 -5.25 -3.49 2.28
N GLN A 54 -5.50 -2.78 1.17
CA GLN A 54 -5.55 -3.37 -0.16
C GLN A 54 -5.03 -2.38 -1.24
N PRO A 55 -3.73 -2.04 -1.23
CA PRO A 55 -3.17 -1.01 -2.09
C PRO A 55 -3.23 -1.36 -3.58
N CYS A 56 -3.22 -2.65 -3.92
CA CYS A 56 -3.22 -3.14 -5.30
C CYS A 56 -4.57 -3.74 -5.74
N GLY A 57 -5.66 -3.45 -5.01
CA GLY A 57 -6.96 -4.07 -5.31
C GLY A 57 -7.02 -5.54 -4.89
N LYS A 58 -8.14 -6.21 -5.22
CA LYS A 58 -8.35 -7.62 -4.86
C LYS A 58 -7.29 -8.47 -5.54
N PRO A 59 -6.84 -9.57 -4.90
CA PRO A 59 -5.96 -10.52 -5.58
C PRO A 59 -6.63 -11.07 -6.84
N PRO A 60 -5.85 -11.43 -7.87
CA PRO A 60 -6.38 -12.16 -9.01
C PRO A 60 -7.01 -13.48 -8.55
N LEU A 61 -8.04 -13.93 -9.26
CA LEU A 61 -8.62 -15.25 -9.05
C LEU A 61 -7.52 -16.30 -9.28
N LYS A 62 -7.51 -17.34 -8.46
CA LYS A 62 -6.62 -18.48 -8.72
C LYS A 62 -7.17 -19.24 -9.91
N ASP A 63 -6.29 -19.89 -10.67
CA ASP A 63 -6.68 -20.66 -11.84
C ASP A 63 -7.70 -21.77 -11.48
N ASP A 64 -7.60 -22.33 -10.27
CA ASP A 64 -8.55 -23.32 -9.71
C ASP A 64 -9.99 -22.78 -9.55
N ASP A 65 -10.17 -21.46 -9.41
CA ASP A 65 -11.47 -20.81 -9.21
C ASP A 65 -12.11 -20.34 -10.54
N MET A 66 -11.46 -20.58 -11.69
CA MET A 66 -11.94 -20.15 -13.02
C MET A 66 -12.55 -21.28 -13.86
N GLU A 67 -12.55 -22.53 -13.38
CA GLU A 67 -13.10 -23.70 -14.08
C GLU A 67 -14.58 -24.03 -13.74
N ASP A 68 -15.22 -23.25 -12.85
CA ASP A 68 -16.65 -23.31 -12.50
C ASP A 68 -17.48 -22.18 -13.15
#